data_AF-X0W2S6-F1
#
_entry.id   AF-X0W2S6-F1
#
_cell.length_a   1.000
_cell.length_b   1.000
_cell.length_c   1.000
_cell.angle_alpha   90.00
_cell.angle_beta   90.00
_cell.angle_gamma   90.00
#
_symmetry.space_group_name_H-M   'P 1'
#
loop_
_entity.id
_entity.type
_entity.pdbx_description
1 polymer ?
#
loop_
_entity_poly.entity_id
_entity_poly.type
_entity_poly.pdbx_seq_one_letter_code
_entity_poly.pdbx_strand_id
1 'polypeptide(L)'
;MTHDWRASKARFRAAMSGEQPDRVPLYMLVLEQMIARVQGITIRELFSSPKFYANSIISAHEFFHTDNLGLPTAYAGPAEVAAFAEANGKKKTIHWRDYQSFFVEQGEICKTAEDIDNLNIPDHRNLKLWN
;
A
#
# COMPACT_ATOMS: atom_id res chain seq x y z
N MET A 1 -22.16 -1.48 14.49
CA MET A 1 -21.53 -2.62 15.19
C MET A 1 -20.03 -2.53 14.96
N THR A 2 -19.22 -2.66 16.01
CA THR A 2 -17.76 -2.69 15.90
C THR A 2 -17.33 -3.88 15.04
N HIS A 3 -16.29 -3.72 14.22
CA HIS A 3 -15.77 -4.79 13.38
C HIS A 3 -15.23 -5.94 14.24
N ASP A 4 -15.70 -7.18 14.02
CA ASP A 4 -15.25 -8.35 14.78
C ASP A 4 -14.06 -9.04 14.09
N TRP A 5 -12.86 -8.55 14.42
CA TRP A 5 -11.62 -9.12 13.92
C TRP A 5 -11.40 -10.59 14.32
N ARG A 6 -12.01 -11.08 15.40
CA ARG A 6 -11.87 -12.49 15.81
C ARG A 6 -12.68 -13.38 14.89
N ALA A 7 -13.93 -13.01 14.61
CA ALA A 7 -14.77 -13.73 13.65
C ALA A 7 -14.17 -13.69 12.24
N SER A 8 -13.70 -12.53 11.79
CA SER A 8 -13.00 -12.36 10.51
C SER A 8 -11.81 -13.31 10.36
N LYS A 9 -10.95 -13.39 11.39
CA LYS A 9 -9.80 -14.31 11.42
C LYS A 9 -10.21 -15.78 11.39
N ALA A 10 -11.27 -16.15 12.11
CA ALA A 10 -11.78 -17.53 12.11
C ALA A 10 -12.28 -17.92 10.72
N ARG A 11 -13.05 -17.06 10.06
CA ARG A 11 -13.51 -17.25 8.67
C ARG A 11 -12.38 -17.47 7.70
N PHE A 12 -11.38 -16.58 7.72
CA PHE A 12 -10.23 -16.68 6.82
C PHE A 12 -9.46 -17.98 7.03
N ARG A 13 -9.25 -18.38 8.29
CA ARG A 13 -8.58 -19.65 8.60
C ARG A 13 -9.34 -20.85 8.09
N ALA A 14 -10.64 -20.92 8.35
CA ALA A 14 -11.48 -22.02 7.89
C ALA A 14 -11.43 -22.13 6.35
N ALA A 15 -11.59 -21.01 5.64
CA ALA A 15 -11.50 -20.99 4.18
C ALA A 15 -10.13 -21.47 3.66
N MET A 16 -9.03 -21.07 4.31
CA MET A 16 -7.67 -21.48 3.92
C MET A 16 -7.34 -22.93 4.28
N SER A 17 -7.95 -23.49 5.32
CA SER A 17 -7.77 -24.91 5.70
C SER A 17 -8.70 -25.86 4.96
N GLY A 18 -9.62 -25.35 4.14
CA GLY A 18 -10.65 -26.14 3.44
C GLY A 18 -11.85 -26.51 4.32
N GLU A 19 -11.95 -25.94 5.52
CA GLU A 19 -13.13 -26.03 6.38
C GLU A 19 -14.24 -25.08 5.89
N GLN A 20 -15.48 -25.31 6.33
CA GLN A 20 -16.60 -24.45 5.99
C GLN A 20 -16.70 -23.25 6.96
N PRO A 21 -16.51 -22.00 6.49
CA PRO A 21 -16.76 -20.82 7.32
C PRO A 21 -18.26 -20.53 7.47
N ASP A 22 -18.64 -19.72 8.45
CA ASP A 22 -20.04 -19.25 8.66
C ASP A 22 -20.55 -18.40 7.48
N ARG A 23 -19.66 -17.72 6.77
CA ARG A 23 -19.86 -17.12 5.45
C ARG A 23 -18.53 -17.03 4.68
N VAL A 24 -18.60 -16.84 3.36
CA VAL A 24 -17.41 -16.59 2.53
C VAL A 24 -16.66 -15.36 3.05
N PRO A 25 -15.35 -15.45 3.37
CA PRO A 25 -14.56 -14.28 3.78
C PRO A 25 -14.36 -13.32 2.61
N LEU A 26 -14.49 -12.02 2.88
CA LEU A 26 -14.21 -10.96 1.92
C LEU A 26 -12.76 -10.52 2.05
N TYR A 27 -11.99 -10.73 0.99
CA TYR A 27 -10.68 -10.11 0.82
C TYR A 27 -10.78 -8.91 -0.12
N MET A 28 -10.24 -7.77 0.29
CA MET A 28 -10.13 -6.60 -0.57
C MET A 28 -8.72 -6.04 -0.47
N LEU A 29 -8.12 -5.75 -1.63
CA LEU A 29 -6.89 -4.96 -1.70
C LEU A 29 -7.28 -3.49 -1.50
N VAL A 30 -7.25 -3.02 -0.26
CA VAL A 30 -7.56 -1.62 0.08
C VAL A 30 -6.33 -0.76 -0.17
N LEU A 31 -6.29 -0.13 -1.35
CA LEU A 31 -5.18 0.73 -1.76
C LEU A 31 -5.28 2.13 -1.15
N GLU A 32 -4.18 2.89 -1.16
CA GLU A 32 -4.08 4.21 -0.57
C GLU A 32 -5.14 5.19 -1.09
N GLN A 33 -5.44 5.16 -2.39
CA GLN A 33 -6.51 6.01 -2.94
C GLN A 33 -7.90 5.67 -2.41
N MET A 34 -8.14 4.43 -1.97
CA MET A 34 -9.40 4.05 -1.33
C MET A 34 -9.45 4.56 0.10
N ILE A 35 -8.36 4.38 0.85
CA ILE A 35 -8.22 4.87 2.23
C ILE A 35 -8.42 6.40 2.28
N ALA A 36 -7.71 7.12 1.42
CA ALA A 36 -7.80 8.57 1.28
C ALA A 36 -9.23 9.05 1.02
N ARG A 37 -9.96 8.39 0.12
CA ARG A 37 -11.34 8.75 -0.22
C ARG A 37 -12.34 8.42 0.88
N VAL A 38 -12.24 7.24 1.49
CA VAL A 38 -13.12 6.83 2.60
C VAL A 38 -12.98 7.79 3.78
N GLN A 39 -11.77 8.29 4.04
CA GLN A 39 -11.48 9.13 5.20
C GLN A 39 -11.47 10.63 4.90
N GLY A 40 -11.60 11.04 3.64
CA GLY A 40 -11.55 12.44 3.24
C GLY A 40 -10.20 13.10 3.51
N ILE A 41 -9.10 12.34 3.37
CA ILE A 41 -7.72 12.82 3.56
C ILE A 41 -6.93 12.73 2.25
N THR A 42 -5.88 13.52 2.11
CA THR A 42 -4.94 13.39 0.99
C THR A 42 -4.02 12.19 1.18
N ILE A 43 -3.39 11.74 0.10
CA ILE A 43 -2.37 10.69 0.15
C ILE A 43 -1.14 11.16 0.94
N ARG A 44 -0.81 12.45 0.88
CA ARG A 44 0.30 13.02 1.65
C ARG A 44 0.04 12.97 3.15
N GLU A 45 -1.18 13.27 3.58
CA GLU A 45 -1.59 13.13 4.98
C GLU A 45 -1.57 11.67 5.42
N LEU A 46 -2.05 10.75 4.57
CA LEU A 46 -1.99 9.31 4.81
C LEU A 46 -0.54 8.83 5.06
N PHE A 47 0.43 9.37 4.31
CA PHE A 47 1.86 9.07 4.46
C PHE A 47 2.60 9.93 5.51
N SER A 48 1.89 10.68 6.36
CA SER A 48 2.52 11.57 7.35
C SER A 48 3.27 10.84 8.48
N SER A 49 2.83 9.64 8.85
CA SER A 49 3.53 8.79 9.81
C SER A 49 3.09 7.32 9.70
N PRO A 50 3.94 6.36 10.11
CA PRO A 50 3.57 4.94 10.12
C PRO A 50 2.33 4.67 10.98
N LYS A 51 2.19 5.38 12.11
CA LYS A 51 1.04 5.23 13.02
C LYS A 51 -0.25 5.72 12.37
N PHE A 52 -0.22 6.87 11.69
CA PHE A 52 -1.38 7.40 11.00
C PHE A 52 -1.80 6.47 9.86
N TYR A 53 -0.85 6.01 9.04
CA TYR A 53 -1.10 5.01 7.99
C TYR A 53 -1.73 3.72 8.53
N ALA A 54 -1.17 3.14 9.59
CA ALA A 54 -1.68 1.92 10.21
C ALA A 54 -3.12 2.07 10.75
N ASN A 55 -3.43 3.22 11.38
CA ASN A 55 -4.78 3.48 11.87
C ASN A 55 -5.76 3.70 10.72
N SER A 56 -5.33 4.44 9.69
CA SER A 56 -6.14 4.71 8.51
C SER A 56 -6.46 3.42 7.74
N ILE A 57 -5.50 2.51 7.58
CA ILE A 57 -5.77 1.26 6.88
C ILE A 57 -6.74 0.35 7.66
N ILE A 58 -6.61 0.27 8.98
CA ILE A 58 -7.56 -0.48 9.82
C ILE A 58 -8.96 0.10 9.66
N SER A 59 -9.11 1.42 9.84
CA SER A 59 -10.40 2.10 9.69
C SER A 59 -11.04 1.88 8.31
N ALA A 60 -10.25 1.89 7.23
CA ALA A 60 -10.76 1.62 5.89
C ALA A 60 -11.25 0.17 5.73
N HIS A 61 -10.51 -0.82 6.24
CA HIS A 61 -10.95 -2.21 6.21
C HIS A 61 -12.19 -2.46 7.07
N GLU A 62 -12.31 -1.75 8.20
CA GLU A 62 -13.52 -1.78 9.02
C GLU A 62 -14.73 -1.21 8.28
N PHE A 63 -14.55 -0.10 7.55
CA PHE A 63 -15.58 0.51 6.69
C PHE A 63 -16.06 -0.46 5.59
N PHE A 64 -15.14 -1.20 4.96
CA PHE A 64 -15.48 -2.18 3.92
C PHE A 64 -15.92 -3.55 4.48
N HIS A 65 -15.92 -3.74 5.80
CA HIS A 65 -16.24 -5.01 6.44
C HIS A 65 -15.44 -6.21 5.90
N THR A 66 -14.18 -6.01 5.56
CA THR A 66 -13.28 -7.05 5.05
C THR A 66 -12.86 -8.02 6.17
N ASP A 67 -12.60 -9.28 5.84
CA ASP A 67 -12.21 -10.28 6.83
C ASP A 67 -10.70 -10.40 7.06
N ASN A 68 -9.91 -9.53 6.43
CA ASN A 68 -8.46 -9.50 6.53
C ASN A 68 -7.98 -8.05 6.46
N LEU A 69 -6.76 -7.82 6.95
CA LEU A 69 -5.99 -6.60 6.73
C LEU A 69 -4.93 -6.89 5.68
N GLY A 70 -5.13 -6.35 4.48
CA GLY A 70 -4.06 -6.23 3.51
C GLY A 70 -3.29 -4.96 3.80
N LEU A 71 -1.99 -5.06 4.08
CA LEU A 71 -1.08 -3.94 3.89
C LEU A 71 -0.72 -3.97 2.41
N PRO A 72 -1.16 -3.03 1.55
CA PRO A 72 -0.57 -2.88 0.24
C PRO A 72 0.89 -2.51 0.51
N THR A 73 1.74 -3.53 0.53
CA THR A 73 3.13 -3.38 0.88
C THR A 73 3.72 -2.34 -0.06
N ALA A 74 4.56 -1.46 0.47
CA ALA A 74 5.37 -0.58 -0.37
C ALA A 74 5.96 -1.33 -1.57
N TYR A 75 6.32 -2.62 -1.36
CA TYR A 75 6.93 -3.60 -2.27
C TYR A 75 6.21 -3.97 -3.58
N ALA A 76 4.99 -3.51 -3.83
CA ALA A 76 4.29 -3.76 -5.10
C ALA A 76 3.41 -2.59 -5.56
N GLY A 77 3.63 -1.42 -4.96
CA GLY A 77 2.83 -0.23 -5.21
C GLY A 77 3.69 0.96 -5.64
N PRO A 78 3.08 2.14 -5.78
CA PRO A 78 3.79 3.38 -6.08
C PRO A 78 5.02 3.62 -5.17
N ALA A 79 4.95 3.24 -3.89
CA ALA A 79 6.03 3.33 -2.93
C ALA A 79 7.32 2.59 -3.33
N GLU A 80 7.20 1.42 -3.96
CA GLU A 80 8.35 0.72 -4.53
C GLU A 80 9.00 1.55 -5.64
N VAL A 81 8.16 2.08 -6.54
CA VAL A 81 8.66 2.83 -7.69
C VAL A 81 9.31 4.15 -7.24
N ALA A 82 8.78 4.80 -6.20
CA ALA A 82 9.42 5.95 -5.55
C ALA A 82 10.76 5.58 -4.91
N ALA A 83 10.85 4.42 -4.24
CA ALA A 83 12.10 3.92 -3.67
C ALA A 83 13.20 3.74 -4.74
N PHE A 84 12.86 3.15 -5.88
CA PHE A 84 13.78 3.05 -7.02
C PHE A 84 14.12 4.43 -7.61
N ALA A 85 13.14 5.32 -7.78
CA ALA A 85 13.40 6.67 -8.27
C ALA A 85 14.33 7.45 -7.32
N GLU A 86 14.23 7.25 -6.01
CA GLU A 86 15.13 7.82 -5.02
C GLU A 86 16.55 7.26 -5.13
N ALA A 87 16.71 5.95 -5.12
CA ALA A 87 18.01 5.27 -5.18
C ALA A 87 18.80 5.59 -6.46
N ASN A 88 18.11 5.95 -7.54
CA ASN A 88 18.70 6.25 -8.84
C ASN A 88 18.75 7.75 -9.17
N GLY A 89 18.48 8.63 -8.19
CA GLY A 89 18.55 10.08 -8.39
C GLY A 89 17.48 10.65 -9.32
N LYS A 90 16.39 9.91 -9.56
CA LYS A 90 15.28 10.26 -10.45
C LYS A 90 14.05 10.79 -9.72
N LYS A 91 14.14 11.23 -8.45
CA LYS A 91 13.00 11.73 -7.65
C LYS A 91 12.07 12.74 -8.35
N LYS A 92 12.61 13.52 -9.30
CA LYS A 92 11.86 14.51 -10.10
C LYS A 92 10.78 13.89 -11.00
N THR A 93 10.83 12.59 -11.25
CA THR A 93 9.86 11.86 -12.08
C THR A 93 8.65 11.37 -11.27
N ILE A 94 8.65 11.59 -9.94
CA ILE A 94 7.54 11.25 -9.04
C ILE A 94 6.49 12.37 -9.11
N HIS A 95 5.27 12.00 -9.45
CA HIS A 95 4.12 12.89 -9.54
C HIS A 95 3.13 12.60 -8.42
N TRP A 96 2.94 13.59 -7.55
CA TRP A 96 1.94 13.55 -6.48
C TRP A 96 0.65 14.20 -6.96
N ARG A 97 -0.48 13.58 -6.60
CA ARG A 97 -1.81 14.15 -6.83
C ARG A 97 -2.66 13.91 -5.60
N ASP A 98 -3.50 14.87 -5.27
CA ASP A 98 -4.44 14.69 -4.17
C ASP A 98 -5.48 13.62 -4.55
N TYR A 99 -5.81 12.76 -3.59
CA TYR A 99 -6.78 11.67 -3.73
C TYR A 99 -6.51 10.66 -4.86
N GLN A 100 -5.28 10.63 -5.38
CA GLN A 100 -4.81 9.65 -6.34
C GLN A 100 -3.45 9.13 -5.87
N SER A 101 -3.24 7.83 -5.99
CA SER A 101 -1.90 7.27 -5.80
C SER A 101 -0.91 8.04 -6.66
N PHE A 102 0.23 8.38 -6.05
CA PHE A 102 1.31 8.98 -6.81
C PHE A 102 1.80 8.00 -7.87
N PHE A 103 2.49 8.50 -8.88
CA PHE A 103 3.06 7.67 -9.93
C PHE A 103 4.45 8.17 -10.30
N VAL A 104 5.20 7.33 -11.01
CA VAL A 104 6.48 7.69 -11.60
C VAL A 104 6.35 7.61 -13.11
N GLU A 105 6.95 8.55 -13.83
CA GLU A 105 6.99 8.51 -15.29
C GLU A 105 7.57 7.18 -15.78
N GLN A 106 6.82 6.50 -16.64
CA GLN A 106 7.16 5.16 -17.11
C GLN A 106 8.46 5.20 -17.93
N GLY A 107 9.37 4.28 -17.62
CA GLY A 107 10.66 4.15 -18.32
C GLY A 107 11.73 5.15 -17.87
N GLU A 108 11.41 6.15 -17.04
CA GLU A 108 12.40 7.17 -16.66
C GLU A 108 13.41 6.71 -15.59
N ILE A 109 13.10 5.63 -14.86
CA ILE A 109 14.05 4.99 -13.95
C ILE A 109 15.12 4.22 -14.74
N CYS A 110 14.71 3.53 -15.81
CA CYS A 110 15.57 2.63 -16.56
C CYS A 110 15.16 2.64 -18.04
N LYS A 111 15.80 3.51 -18.83
CA LYS A 111 15.40 3.81 -20.23
C LYS A 111 16.38 3.23 -21.24
N THR A 112 17.66 3.22 -20.88
CA THR A 112 18.77 2.83 -21.75
C THR A 112 19.48 1.59 -21.20
N ALA A 113 20.29 0.94 -22.04
CA ALA A 113 21.13 -0.17 -21.57
C ALA A 113 22.09 0.26 -20.45
N GLU A 114 22.63 1.48 -20.53
CA GLU A 114 23.47 2.05 -19.49
C GLU A 114 22.71 2.27 -18.16
N ASP A 115 21.43 2.65 -18.21
CA ASP A 115 20.62 2.74 -16.99
C ASP A 115 20.38 1.36 -16.35
N ILE A 116 20.33 0.28 -17.15
CA ILE A 116 20.20 -1.09 -16.63
C ILE A 116 21.48 -1.48 -15.91
N ASP A 117 22.63 -1.26 -16.55
CA ASP A 117 23.94 -1.64 -16.03
C ASP A 117 24.30 -0.87 -14.74
N ASN A 118 23.77 0.34 -14.59
CA ASN A 118 24.01 1.20 -13.42
C ASN A 118 22.81 1.27 -12.46
N LEU A 119 21.81 0.39 -12.61
CA LEU A 119 20.60 0.42 -11.77
C LEU A 119 20.94 0.10 -10.31
N ASN A 120 20.68 1.06 -9.42
CA ASN A 120 20.76 0.87 -7.99
C ASN A 120 19.46 0.25 -7.47
N ILE A 121 19.56 -0.96 -6.91
CA ILE A 121 18.46 -1.58 -6.17
C ILE A 121 18.45 -1.00 -4.76
N PRO A 122 17.34 -0.38 -4.31
CA PRO A 122 17.26 0.18 -2.96
C PRO A 122 17.37 -0.91 -1.88
N ASP A 123 18.05 -0.61 -0.77
CA ASP A 123 17.92 -1.39 0.47
C ASP A 123 16.71 -0.87 1.25
N HIS A 124 15.59 -1.58 1.15
CA HIS A 124 14.33 -1.21 1.79
C HIS A 124 14.40 -1.11 3.32
N ARG A 125 15.42 -1.68 3.95
CA ARG A 125 15.63 -1.54 5.40
C ARG A 125 16.10 -0.13 5.78
N ASN A 126 16.72 0.59 4.84
CA ASN A 126 17.33 1.90 5.05
C ASN A 126 16.54 3.03 4.39
N LEU A 127 15.48 2.72 3.65
CA LEU A 127 14.62 3.72 3.04
C LEU A 127 13.62 4.29 4.04
N LYS A 128 13.56 5.62 4.10
CA LYS A 128 12.53 6.34 4.83
C LYS A 128 11.44 6.79 3.85
N LEU A 129 10.37 5.99 3.74
CA LEU A 129 9.15 6.42 3.06
C LEU A 129 8.42 7.55 3.83
N TRP A 130 8.67 7.60 5.13
CA TRP A 130 8.08 8.52 6.09
C TRP A 130 9.12 9.59 6.45
N ASN A 131 8.75 10.86 6.36
CA ASN A 131 9.62 11.96 6.80
C ASN A 131 9.88 11.90 8.31
#